data_AF-A0A5M4B362-F1
#
_entry.id   AF-A0A5M4B362-F1
#
_cell.length_a   1.000
_cell.length_b   1.000
_cell.length_c   1.000
_cell.angle_alpha   90.00
_cell.angle_beta   90.00
_cell.angle_gamma   90.00
#
_symmetry.space_group_name_H-M   'P 1'
#
loop_
_entity.id
_entity.type
_entity.pdbx_description
1 polymer ?
#
loop_
_entity_poly.entity_id
_entity_poly.type
_entity_poly.pdbx_seq_one_letter_code
_entity_poly.pdbx_strand_id
1 'polypeptide(L)'
;MKTTFVKIALMLCILSLIASGCKKDTNNSWVITPEKPIVMFDADTGDLSFKFCLLNQWEDAATVFKEGTNLTFSLSISNNSGDTITIPTEFINSEFYRVYQKQDNTDMGKPWTGIWCEKSFAPHIITLPPAKTKQLDCPWFLTYFEKPDYPLCITKSKDPLPKGEYFTKLNLNLQYIKRGETKQINYLTFKIDFEIQ
;
A
#
# COMPACT_ATOMS: atom_id res chain seq x y z
N MET A 1 9.29 14.03 -59.26
CA MET A 1 10.42 13.09 -59.11
C MET A 1 11.32 13.64 -58.01
N LYS A 2 11.32 13.03 -56.81
CA LYS A 2 12.35 12.07 -56.31
C LYS A 2 13.75 12.74 -56.25
N THR A 3 14.49 12.83 -55.13
CA THR A 3 14.47 12.03 -53.89
C THR A 3 15.47 12.60 -52.86
N THR A 4 15.17 12.31 -51.58
CA THR A 4 16.07 11.93 -50.46
C THR A 4 17.05 12.94 -49.83
N PHE A 5 16.75 13.29 -48.58
CA PHE A 5 17.73 13.28 -47.49
C PHE A 5 17.17 12.50 -46.29
N VAL A 6 17.72 11.30 -46.09
CA VAL A 6 17.61 10.50 -44.88
C VAL A 6 18.59 11.08 -43.86
N LYS A 7 18.12 11.44 -42.66
CA LYS A 7 18.94 11.44 -41.44
C LYS A 7 18.13 10.85 -40.30
N ILE A 8 18.60 9.69 -39.88
CA ILE A 8 18.26 8.92 -38.71
C ILE A 8 18.79 9.67 -37.47
N ALA A 9 17.93 9.92 -36.48
CA ALA A 9 18.30 10.11 -35.08
C ALA A 9 17.03 9.85 -34.24
N LEU A 10 16.88 8.62 -33.78
CA LEU A 10 17.13 8.25 -32.38
C LEU A 10 15.87 8.43 -31.52
N MET A 11 15.06 7.36 -31.53
CA MET A 11 14.46 6.74 -30.36
C MET A 11 14.85 7.43 -29.04
N LEU A 12 13.95 8.22 -28.47
CA LEU A 12 13.90 8.41 -27.03
C LEU A 12 12.49 8.08 -26.55
N CYS A 13 12.34 6.80 -26.19
CA CYS A 13 11.39 6.38 -25.18
C CYS A 13 11.49 7.29 -23.96
N ILE A 14 10.48 8.11 -23.72
CA ILE A 14 10.07 8.44 -22.36
C ILE A 14 8.56 8.23 -22.32
N LEU A 15 8.19 6.96 -22.19
CA LEU A 15 7.04 6.56 -21.38
C LEU A 15 7.21 7.25 -20.03
N SER A 16 6.63 8.44 -19.86
CA SER A 16 6.26 8.90 -18.53
C SER A 16 5.07 8.05 -18.12
N LEU A 17 5.35 6.82 -17.69
CA LEU A 17 4.53 6.12 -16.72
C LEU A 17 4.51 7.04 -15.51
N ILE A 18 3.52 7.93 -15.49
CA ILE A 18 3.04 8.51 -14.25
C ILE A 18 2.65 7.30 -13.45
N ALA A 19 3.44 6.98 -12.42
CA ALA A 19 3.05 6.00 -11.42
C ALA A 19 1.62 6.37 -11.02
N SER A 20 0.69 5.44 -11.22
CA SER A 20 -0.70 5.51 -10.78
C SER A 20 -0.72 5.46 -9.26
N GLY A 21 -0.15 6.48 -8.61
CA GLY A 21 -0.37 6.78 -7.22
C GLY A 21 -1.78 7.35 -7.09
N CYS A 22 -2.61 6.64 -6.35
CA CYS A 22 -3.97 7.00 -5.94
C CYS A 22 -4.25 8.51 -6.02
N LYS A 23 -5.21 8.91 -6.88
CA LYS A 23 -5.56 10.32 -7.12
C LYS A 23 -5.90 11.06 -5.83
N LYS A 24 -5.47 12.32 -5.78
CA LYS A 24 -5.48 13.25 -4.65
C LYS A 24 -6.83 13.96 -4.56
N ASP A 25 -7.49 13.89 -3.41
CA ASP A 25 -8.36 14.96 -2.93
C ASP A 25 -7.67 15.61 -1.72
N THR A 26 -7.30 16.88 -1.87
CA THR A 26 -6.62 17.67 -0.85
C THR A 26 -7.57 18.00 0.31
N ASN A 27 -7.27 17.52 1.52
CA ASN A 27 -7.34 18.31 2.75
C ASN A 27 -6.68 17.61 3.95
N ASN A 28 -5.83 18.35 4.67
CA ASN A 28 -5.07 17.88 5.82
C ASN A 28 -5.99 17.52 7.01
N SER A 29 -5.67 16.41 7.68
CA SER A 29 -6.42 15.73 8.74
C SER A 29 -6.79 16.61 9.93
N TRP A 30 -7.96 16.38 10.55
CA TRP A 30 -8.11 15.94 11.95
C TRP A 30 -9.45 15.18 12.07
N VAL A 31 -9.42 14.01 12.72
CA VAL A 31 -10.51 13.05 13.03
C VAL A 31 -11.91 13.46 12.56
N ILE A 32 -12.35 12.88 11.44
CA ILE A 32 -13.75 12.89 11.02
C ILE A 32 -14.21 11.44 11.04
N THR A 33 -15.23 11.14 11.83
CA THR A 33 -16.10 9.99 11.58
C THR A 33 -17.16 10.48 10.58
N PRO A 34 -17.20 10.02 9.30
CA PRO A 34 -18.26 10.44 8.40
C PRO A 34 -19.07 9.26 7.86
N GLU A 35 -20.34 9.54 7.58
CA GLU A 35 -21.34 8.68 6.91
C GLU A 35 -21.00 8.37 5.42
N LYS A 36 -19.72 8.40 5.04
CA LYS A 36 -19.19 7.92 3.77
C LYS A 36 -17.85 7.25 4.06
N PRO A 37 -17.63 5.99 3.66
CA PRO A 37 -16.41 5.27 3.99
C PRO A 37 -15.24 6.00 3.34
N ILE A 38 -14.32 6.47 4.18
CA ILE A 38 -13.10 7.14 3.74
C ILE A 38 -12.29 6.11 2.97
N VAL A 39 -12.22 6.29 1.64
CA VAL A 39 -11.55 5.37 0.70
C VAL A 39 -10.01 5.44 0.83
N MET A 40 -9.50 6.47 1.52
CA MET A 40 -8.10 6.86 1.54
C MET A 40 -7.76 7.68 2.77
N PHE A 41 -6.72 7.28 3.48
CA PHE A 41 -6.19 8.07 4.60
C PHE A 41 -4.75 8.50 4.33
N ASP A 42 -4.54 9.81 4.35
CA ASP A 42 -3.23 10.43 4.20
C ASP A 42 -2.76 11.00 5.54
N ALA A 43 -1.49 10.77 5.87
CA ALA A 43 -0.84 11.38 7.03
C ALA A 43 0.55 11.90 6.64
N ASP A 44 0.85 13.14 7.01
CA ASP A 44 2.15 13.77 6.80
C ASP A 44 2.82 14.01 8.15
N THR A 45 4.00 13.43 8.35
CA THR A 45 4.79 13.56 9.57
C THR A 45 6.02 14.44 9.35
N GLY A 46 6.04 15.24 8.28
CA GLY A 46 7.14 16.09 7.84
C GLY A 46 8.12 15.35 6.92
N ASP A 47 8.83 14.35 7.45
CA ASP A 47 9.83 13.59 6.67
C ASP A 47 9.19 12.49 5.79
N LEU A 48 8.06 11.93 6.22
CA LEU A 48 7.36 10.84 5.56
C LEU A 48 5.87 11.17 5.41
N SER A 49 5.29 10.74 4.29
CA SER A 49 3.84 10.66 4.10
C SER A 49 3.39 9.22 3.95
N PHE A 50 2.23 8.92 4.51
CA PHE A 50 1.61 7.59 4.47
C PHE A 50 0.27 7.68 3.80
N LYS A 51 -0.07 6.65 3.04
CA LYS A 51 -1.36 6.49 2.40
C LYS A 51 -1.82 5.05 2.49
N PHE A 52 -3.00 4.81 3.07
CA PHE A 52 -3.59 3.47 3.17
C PHE A 52 -4.92 3.39 2.43
N CYS A 53 -5.04 2.41 1.53
CA CYS A 53 -6.20 2.17 0.66
C CYS A 53 -6.51 0.67 0.52
N LEU A 54 -7.76 0.37 0.17
CA LEU A 54 -8.14 -0.90 -0.44
C LEU A 54 -8.38 -0.67 -1.93
N LEU A 55 -7.80 -1.51 -2.78
CA LEU A 55 -7.87 -1.41 -4.23
C LEU A 55 -8.70 -2.55 -4.79
N ASN A 56 -9.47 -2.27 -5.84
CA ASN A 56 -10.17 -3.29 -6.62
C ASN A 56 -9.24 -3.89 -7.70
N GLN A 57 -9.78 -4.81 -8.51
CA GLN A 57 -9.09 -5.48 -9.63
C GLN A 57 -8.62 -4.54 -10.76
N TRP A 58 -9.01 -3.27 -10.75
CA TRP A 58 -8.55 -2.24 -11.69
C TRP A 58 -7.55 -1.28 -11.04
N GLU A 59 -7.05 -1.60 -9.84
CA GLU A 59 -6.14 -0.76 -9.04
C GLU A 59 -6.77 0.57 -8.57
N ASP A 60 -8.09 0.71 -8.68
CA ASP A 60 -8.82 1.86 -8.18
C ASP A 60 -9.19 1.66 -6.71
N ALA A 61 -9.04 2.71 -5.92
CA ALA A 61 -9.39 2.69 -4.51
C ALA A 61 -10.92 2.52 -4.33
N ALA A 62 -11.34 1.58 -3.49
CA ALA A 62 -12.74 1.22 -3.29
C ALA A 62 -13.01 0.74 -1.86
N THR A 63 -14.27 0.82 -1.43
CA THR A 63 -14.74 0.31 -0.13
C THR A 63 -15.97 -0.59 -0.28
N VAL A 64 -16.39 -0.85 -1.51
CA VAL A 64 -17.46 -1.79 -1.85
C VAL A 64 -16.91 -2.70 -2.94
N PHE A 65 -16.93 -3.99 -2.69
CA PHE A 65 -16.40 -5.01 -3.59
C PHE A 65 -17.47 -6.04 -3.88
N LYS A 66 -17.39 -6.67 -5.05
CA LYS A 66 -18.27 -7.80 -5.38
C LYS A 66 -17.73 -9.08 -4.74
N GLU A 67 -18.59 -9.90 -4.19
CA GLU A 67 -18.24 -11.22 -3.67
C GLU A 67 -17.48 -12.04 -4.73
N GLY A 68 -16.40 -12.69 -4.30
CA GLY A 68 -15.52 -13.47 -5.18
C GLY A 68 -14.54 -12.64 -6.02
N THR A 69 -14.61 -11.31 -6.00
CA THR A 69 -13.57 -10.45 -6.60
C THR A 69 -12.41 -10.23 -5.63
N ASN A 70 -11.23 -9.96 -6.18
CA ASN A 70 -10.06 -9.69 -5.35
C ASN A 70 -10.11 -8.25 -4.83
N LEU A 71 -9.50 -8.06 -3.67
CA LEU A 71 -9.22 -6.75 -3.12
C LEU A 71 -7.78 -6.72 -2.63
N THR A 72 -7.11 -5.59 -2.83
CA THR A 72 -5.70 -5.43 -2.52
C THR A 72 -5.51 -4.37 -1.44
N PHE A 73 -4.81 -4.74 -0.38
CA PHE A 73 -4.42 -3.80 0.67
C PHE A 73 -3.17 -3.06 0.22
N SER A 74 -3.19 -1.73 0.24
CA SER A 74 -2.08 -0.91 -0.23
C SER A 74 -1.70 0.15 0.81
N LEU A 75 -0.45 0.09 1.27
CA LEU A 75 0.20 1.11 2.08
C LEU A 75 1.32 1.71 1.25
N SER A 76 1.21 3.00 0.96
CA SER A 76 2.29 3.78 0.35
C SER A 76 3.00 4.59 1.41
N ILE A 77 4.34 4.55 1.39
CA ILE A 77 5.23 5.34 2.23
C ILE A 77 6.07 6.22 1.31
N SER A 78 5.92 7.54 1.42
CA SER A 78 6.62 8.52 0.58
C SER A 78 7.63 9.30 1.41
N ASN A 79 8.83 9.50 0.86
CA ASN A 79 9.86 10.32 1.46
C ASN A 79 9.74 11.76 0.95
N ASN A 80 9.30 12.66 1.84
CA ASN A 80 9.16 14.08 1.55
C ASN A 80 10.43 14.87 1.89
N SER A 81 11.40 14.23 2.51
CA SER A 81 12.65 14.86 2.90
C SER A 81 13.65 14.92 1.73
N GLY A 82 14.66 15.78 1.87
CA GLY A 82 15.78 15.86 0.93
C GLY A 82 16.86 14.77 1.12
N ASP A 83 16.69 13.85 2.07
CA ASP A 83 17.67 12.82 2.40
C ASP A 83 17.11 11.41 2.17
N THR A 84 17.97 10.43 1.93
CA THR A 84 17.55 9.02 1.94
C THR A 84 17.13 8.61 3.35
N ILE A 85 16.00 7.93 3.44
CA ILE A 85 15.47 7.38 4.69
C ILE A 85 15.57 5.85 4.64
N THR A 86 16.03 5.25 5.73
CA THR A 86 16.00 3.80 5.92
C THR A 86 14.93 3.45 6.95
N ILE A 87 14.00 2.56 6.60
CA ILE A 87 12.88 2.15 7.43
C ILE A 87 13.03 0.66 7.75
N PRO A 88 13.43 0.29 8.97
CA PRO A 88 13.28 -1.05 9.48
C PRO A 88 11.81 -1.51 9.41
N THR A 89 11.59 -2.74 8.98
CA THR A 89 10.27 -3.27 8.59
C THR A 89 9.51 -4.00 9.72
N GLU A 90 9.96 -3.86 10.96
CA GLU A 90 9.34 -4.46 12.15
C GLU A 90 7.94 -3.91 12.44
N PHE A 91 7.56 -2.79 11.82
CA PHE A 91 6.19 -2.27 11.87
C PHE A 91 5.18 -3.23 11.21
N ILE A 92 5.63 -4.14 10.34
CA ILE A 92 4.80 -5.19 9.73
C ILE A 92 4.63 -6.32 10.76
N ASN A 93 3.64 -6.15 11.63
CA ASN A 93 3.32 -7.07 12.73
C ASN A 93 2.11 -7.97 12.39
N SER A 94 1.63 -8.77 13.36
CA SER A 94 0.53 -9.71 13.14
C SER A 94 -0.79 -9.06 12.71
N GLU A 95 -1.00 -7.78 13.02
CA GLU A 95 -2.21 -7.01 12.73
C GLU A 95 -2.15 -6.27 11.39
N PHE A 96 -0.98 -6.25 10.73
CA PHE A 96 -0.81 -5.57 9.45
C PHE A 96 -1.75 -6.17 8.39
N TYR A 97 -2.68 -5.36 7.88
CA TYR A 97 -3.75 -5.76 6.94
C TYR A 97 -4.72 -6.82 7.46
N ARG A 98 -4.88 -6.94 8.78
CA ARG A 98 -5.87 -7.84 9.35
C ARG A 98 -7.29 -7.30 9.15
N VAL A 99 -8.23 -8.21 8.92
CA VAL A 99 -9.62 -7.93 8.59
C VAL A 99 -10.52 -8.52 9.67
N TYR A 100 -11.52 -7.75 10.05
CA TYR A 100 -12.53 -8.14 11.03
C TYR A 100 -13.93 -7.91 10.44
N GLN A 101 -14.86 -8.81 10.72
CA GLN A 101 -16.26 -8.63 10.41
C GLN A 101 -16.86 -7.58 11.36
N LYS A 102 -17.65 -6.65 10.84
CA LYS A 102 -18.13 -5.49 11.60
C LYS A 102 -19.22 -5.84 12.61
N GLN A 103 -20.05 -6.85 12.31
CA GLN A 103 -21.19 -7.23 13.13
C GLN A 103 -20.79 -7.72 14.53
N ASP A 104 -19.73 -8.51 14.63
CA ASP A 104 -19.32 -9.23 15.83
C ASP A 104 -17.82 -9.16 16.14
N ASN A 105 -17.04 -8.44 15.32
CA ASN A 105 -15.58 -8.40 15.35
C ASN A 105 -14.92 -9.77 15.12
N THR A 106 -15.57 -10.69 14.40
CA THR A 106 -14.96 -11.97 14.00
C THR A 106 -13.72 -11.70 13.15
N ASP A 107 -12.59 -12.27 13.53
CA ASP A 107 -11.33 -12.16 12.79
C ASP A 107 -11.37 -13.00 11.51
N MET A 108 -11.26 -12.33 10.37
CA MET A 108 -11.22 -12.95 9.05
C MET A 108 -9.77 -13.28 8.63
N GLY A 109 -8.79 -12.87 9.43
CA GLY A 109 -7.36 -13.04 9.19
C GLY A 109 -6.78 -11.90 8.34
N LYS A 110 -5.71 -12.21 7.61
CA LYS A 110 -4.91 -11.26 6.84
C LYS A 110 -4.44 -11.90 5.52
N PRO A 111 -4.11 -11.09 4.49
CA PRO A 111 -3.82 -11.61 3.15
C PRO A 111 -2.50 -12.40 3.05
N TRP A 112 -1.53 -12.12 3.92
CA TRP A 112 -0.19 -12.71 3.88
C TRP A 112 -0.01 -13.85 4.90
N THR A 113 0.81 -14.82 4.54
CA THR A 113 1.16 -15.99 5.38
C THR A 113 2.55 -15.87 6.02
N GLY A 114 3.37 -14.94 5.54
CA GLY A 114 4.67 -14.65 6.13
C GLY A 114 5.23 -13.30 5.69
N ILE A 115 6.38 -12.98 6.27
CA ILE A 115 7.26 -11.87 5.90
C ILE A 115 8.63 -12.46 5.57
N TRP A 116 9.37 -11.87 4.63
CA TRP A 116 10.72 -12.36 4.23
C TRP A 116 10.70 -13.76 3.62
N CYS A 117 10.02 -13.89 2.47
CA CYS A 117 9.71 -15.17 1.84
C CYS A 117 10.88 -16.14 1.93
N GLU A 118 10.62 -17.37 2.40
CA GLU A 118 11.64 -18.37 2.73
C GLU A 118 12.72 -18.37 1.63
N LYS A 119 13.96 -18.01 2.01
CA LYS A 119 15.18 -17.84 1.17
C LYS A 119 15.52 -16.42 0.69
N SER A 120 14.84 -15.37 1.14
CA SER A 120 15.26 -13.99 0.87
C SER A 120 16.47 -13.58 1.73
N PHE A 121 17.63 -13.36 1.11
CA PHE A 121 18.77 -12.66 1.72
C PHE A 121 18.64 -11.13 1.67
N ALA A 122 17.54 -10.60 1.11
CA ALA A 122 17.34 -9.17 1.04
C ALA A 122 17.21 -8.58 2.47
N PRO A 123 17.79 -7.40 2.70
CA PRO A 123 17.85 -6.83 4.03
C PRO A 123 16.44 -6.47 4.52
N HIS A 124 16.21 -6.62 5.82
CA HIS A 124 14.92 -6.34 6.47
C HIS A 124 14.71 -4.83 6.68
N ILE A 125 14.92 -4.06 5.63
CA ILE A 125 14.83 -2.60 5.61
C ILE A 125 14.25 -2.16 4.27
N ILE A 126 13.50 -1.08 4.30
CA ILE A 126 13.13 -0.30 3.11
C ILE A 126 14.10 0.88 3.03
N THR A 127 14.86 0.97 1.94
CA THR A 127 15.65 2.18 1.63
C THR A 127 14.85 3.06 0.68
N LEU A 128 14.56 4.29 1.11
CA LEU A 128 13.65 5.20 0.42
C LEU A 128 14.38 6.51 0.07
N PRO A 129 14.84 6.69 -1.19
CA PRO A 129 15.48 7.93 -1.62
C PRO A 129 14.53 9.14 -1.58
N PRO A 130 15.06 10.38 -1.65
CA PRO A 130 14.24 11.60 -1.70
C PRO A 130 13.16 11.55 -2.78
N ALA A 131 11.95 12.03 -2.44
CA ALA A 131 10.79 12.07 -3.33
C ALA A 131 10.39 10.72 -3.93
N LYS A 132 10.82 9.60 -3.33
CA LYS A 132 10.39 8.26 -3.72
C LYS A 132 9.31 7.73 -2.79
N THR A 133 8.50 6.84 -3.37
CA THR A 133 7.42 6.15 -2.68
C THR A 133 7.67 4.65 -2.74
N LYS A 134 7.52 3.97 -1.61
CA LYS A 134 7.46 2.51 -1.53
C LYS A 134 6.00 2.10 -1.33
N GLN A 135 5.53 1.21 -2.19
CA GLN A 135 4.25 0.51 -2.04
C GLN A 135 4.48 -0.85 -1.39
N LEU A 136 3.51 -1.23 -0.58
CA LEU A 136 3.41 -2.51 0.11
C LEU A 136 2.05 -3.13 -0.20
N ASP A 137 1.83 -3.45 -1.46
CA ASP A 137 0.56 -4.00 -1.93
C ASP A 137 0.45 -5.49 -1.58
N CYS A 138 -0.74 -5.93 -1.15
CA CYS A 138 -0.97 -7.31 -0.79
C CYS A 138 -2.40 -7.72 -1.14
N PRO A 139 -2.60 -8.54 -2.19
CA PRO A 139 -3.93 -9.00 -2.56
C PRO A 139 -4.49 -9.99 -1.54
N TRP A 140 -5.81 -10.02 -1.33
CA TRP A 140 -6.47 -10.97 -0.42
C TRP A 140 -6.19 -12.42 -0.78
N PHE A 141 -6.17 -12.71 -2.08
CA PHE A 141 -5.72 -13.99 -2.62
C PHE A 141 -4.82 -13.77 -3.84
N LEU A 142 -3.95 -14.75 -4.12
CA LEU A 142 -3.09 -14.69 -5.30
C LEU A 142 -3.90 -14.89 -6.58
N THR A 143 -3.57 -14.09 -7.58
CA THR A 143 -3.91 -14.35 -8.98
C THR A 143 -2.62 -14.51 -9.79
N TYR A 144 -2.74 -14.79 -11.09
CA TYR A 144 -1.55 -14.88 -11.95
C TYR A 144 -0.80 -13.53 -12.04
N PHE A 145 -1.55 -12.42 -11.98
CA PHE A 145 -1.02 -11.08 -12.18
C PHE A 145 -0.76 -10.34 -10.85
N GLU A 146 -1.54 -10.62 -9.81
CA GLU A 146 -1.42 -9.92 -8.52
C GLU A 146 -0.60 -10.74 -7.54
N LYS A 147 0.52 -10.17 -7.12
CA LYS A 147 1.44 -10.75 -6.15
C LYS A 147 1.72 -9.72 -5.05
N PRO A 148 2.00 -10.16 -3.82
CA PRO A 148 2.36 -9.24 -2.75
C PRO A 148 3.68 -8.55 -3.07
N ASP A 149 3.77 -7.27 -2.70
CA ASP A 149 5.03 -6.55 -2.64
C ASP A 149 5.91 -7.10 -1.52
N TYR A 150 7.21 -7.18 -1.81
CA TYR A 150 8.20 -7.42 -0.78
C TYR A 150 8.10 -6.35 0.33
N PRO A 151 8.09 -6.75 1.63
CA PRO A 151 8.49 -8.06 2.15
C PRO A 151 7.36 -9.06 2.45
N LEU A 152 6.12 -8.76 2.04
CA LEU A 152 4.96 -9.60 2.29
C LEU A 152 4.99 -10.85 1.42
N CYS A 153 4.49 -11.97 1.95
CA CYS A 153 4.49 -13.25 1.26
C CYS A 153 3.14 -13.95 1.41
N ILE A 154 2.66 -14.51 0.30
CA ILE A 154 1.48 -15.37 0.28
C ILE A 154 1.94 -16.73 -0.23
N THR A 155 1.99 -17.72 0.65
CA THR A 155 2.26 -19.13 0.29
C THR A 155 0.97 -19.90 0.03
N LYS A 156 -0.14 -19.45 0.64
CA LYS A 156 -1.48 -19.99 0.43
C LYS A 156 -2.48 -18.84 0.40
N SER A 157 -3.24 -18.77 -0.69
CA SER A 157 -4.35 -17.83 -0.83
C SER A 157 -5.41 -18.04 0.25
N LYS A 158 -6.04 -16.95 0.67
CA LYS A 158 -7.28 -17.00 1.44
C LYS A 158 -8.46 -17.35 0.55
N ASP A 159 -9.51 -17.91 1.16
CA ASP A 159 -10.81 -17.97 0.50
C ASP A 159 -11.36 -16.55 0.35
N PRO A 160 -12.15 -16.27 -0.71
CA PRO A 160 -12.81 -14.98 -0.85
C PRO A 160 -13.64 -14.63 0.39
N LEU A 161 -13.66 -13.36 0.76
CA LEU A 161 -14.55 -12.89 1.82
C LEU A 161 -16.01 -13.09 1.38
N PRO A 162 -16.87 -13.66 2.24
CA PRO A 162 -18.29 -13.75 1.96
C PRO A 162 -18.94 -12.36 1.99
N LYS A 163 -20.20 -12.27 1.56
CA LYS A 163 -20.96 -11.02 1.69
C LYS A 163 -21.04 -10.53 3.13
N GLY A 164 -20.89 -9.23 3.32
CA GLY A 164 -21.01 -8.59 4.63
C GLY A 164 -20.23 -7.30 4.75
N GLU A 165 -20.30 -6.73 5.95
CA GLU A 165 -19.56 -5.53 6.33
C GLU A 165 -18.32 -5.91 7.15
N TYR A 166 -17.20 -5.26 6.83
CA TYR A 166 -15.89 -5.53 7.39
C TYR A 166 -15.18 -4.23 7.76
N PHE A 167 -14.11 -4.37 8.53
CA PHE A 167 -13.13 -3.31 8.68
C PHE A 167 -11.71 -3.88 8.76
N THR A 168 -10.75 -3.04 8.41
CA THR A 168 -9.33 -3.27 8.67
C THR A 168 -8.77 -2.08 9.42
N LYS A 169 -7.82 -2.35 10.32
CA LYS A 169 -7.17 -1.32 11.14
C LYS A 169 -5.66 -1.51 11.08
N LEU A 170 -4.95 -0.46 10.70
CA LEU A 170 -3.49 -0.43 10.67
C LEU A 170 -2.99 0.55 11.72
N ASN A 171 -2.36 0.02 12.78
CA ASN A 171 -1.64 0.82 13.77
C ASN A 171 -0.17 0.87 13.38
N LEU A 172 0.26 2.02 12.85
CA LEU A 172 1.61 2.23 12.40
C LEU A 172 2.45 2.83 13.54
N ASN A 173 3.35 2.00 14.06
CA ASN A 173 4.44 2.40 14.93
C ASN A 173 5.73 2.04 14.20
N LEU A 174 6.42 3.04 13.65
CA LEU A 174 7.64 2.81 12.88
C LEU A 174 8.82 3.62 13.42
N GLN A 175 10.00 3.05 13.28
CA GLN A 175 11.26 3.77 13.43
C GLN A 175 11.84 4.00 12.03
N TYR A 176 12.58 5.08 11.85
CA TYR A 176 13.33 5.30 10.61
C TYR A 176 14.62 6.05 10.89
N ILE A 177 15.61 5.83 10.04
CA ILE A 177 16.94 6.43 10.15
C ILE A 177 17.09 7.46 9.04
N LYS A 178 17.48 8.68 9.42
CA LYS A 178 17.78 9.79 8.51
C LYS A 178 19.08 10.44 8.97
N ARG A 179 20.07 10.53 8.08
CA ARG A 179 21.42 11.08 8.41
C ARG A 179 22.08 10.45 9.65
N GLY A 180 21.85 9.16 9.88
CA GLY A 180 22.38 8.43 11.04
C GLY A 180 21.60 8.66 12.36
N GLU A 181 20.58 9.52 12.36
CA GLU A 181 19.70 9.71 13.51
C GLU A 181 18.46 8.82 13.39
N THR A 182 18.12 8.13 14.48
CA THR A 182 16.88 7.36 14.59
C THR A 182 15.74 8.27 15.01
N LYS A 183 14.67 8.26 14.23
CA LYS A 183 13.40 8.94 14.50
C LYS A 183 12.28 7.92 14.64
N GLN A 184 11.19 8.34 15.27
CA GLN A 184 10.02 7.48 15.49
C GLN A 184 8.73 8.19 15.06
N ILE A 185 7.82 7.41 14.50
CA ILE A 185 6.42 7.78 14.29
C ILE A 185 5.60 6.79 15.09
N ASN A 186 4.92 7.30 16.10
CA ASN A 186 4.13 6.51 17.03
C ASN A 186 2.65 6.88 16.87
N TYR A 187 1.78 5.90 17.09
CA TYR A 187 0.33 6.06 17.22
C TYR A 187 -0.41 6.55 15.96
N LEU A 188 0.18 6.39 14.77
CA LEU A 188 -0.54 6.68 13.53
C LEU A 188 -1.50 5.53 13.22
N THR A 189 -2.80 5.79 13.28
CA THR A 189 -3.83 4.76 13.11
C THR A 189 -4.67 5.02 11.88
N PHE A 190 -4.81 4.01 11.03
CA PHE A 190 -5.72 3.99 9.91
C PHE A 190 -6.82 2.97 10.13
N LYS A 191 -8.06 3.27 9.75
CA LYS A 191 -9.18 2.34 9.80
C LYS A 191 -10.05 2.50 8.56
N ILE A 192 -10.22 1.44 7.79
CA ILE A 192 -11.11 1.42 6.62
C ILE A 192 -12.25 0.45 6.93
N ASP A 193 -13.49 0.97 6.88
CA ASP A 193 -14.70 0.14 6.84
C ASP A 193 -15.03 -0.15 5.36
N PHE A 194 -15.39 -1.38 5.03
CA PHE A 194 -15.72 -1.80 3.65
C PHE A 194 -16.78 -2.90 3.62
N GLU A 195 -17.36 -3.13 2.44
CA GLU A 195 -18.46 -4.05 2.21
C GLU A 195 -18.17 -5.01 1.04
N ILE A 196 -18.63 -6.26 1.18
CA ILE A 196 -18.66 -7.26 0.11
C ILE A 196 -20.12 -7.54 -0.28
N GLN A 197 -20.47 -7.39 -1.56
CA GLN A 197 -21.83 -7.48 -2.12
C GLN A 197 -22.05 -8.61 -3.12
#